data_AF-A0A4Q3JGR9-F1
#
_entry.id   AF-A0A4Q3JGR9-F1
#
_cell.length_a   1.000
_cell.length_b   1.000
_cell.length_c   1.000
_cell.angle_alpha   90.00
_cell.angle_beta   90.00
_cell.angle_gamma   90.00
#
_symmetry.space_group_name_H-M   'P 1'
#
loop_
_entity.id
_entity.type
_entity.pdbx_description
1 polymer ?
#
loop_
_entity_poly.entity_id
_entity_poly.type
_entity_poly.pdbx_seq_one_letter_code
_entity_poly.pdbx_strand_id
1 'polypeptide(L)'
;MPVDALVNELIALGTLDETTVADLRRMQSDAAEGRLDPDDEGYIRALHARLTNAPAPEPVEAEPVRLDGLTLAEWRDRALAAEADAANLRDQLATQGPAP
;
A
#
# COMPACT_ATOMS: atom_id res chain seq x y z
N MET A 1 -2.13 -5.40 -22.08
CA MET A 1 -3.09 -4.48 -22.72
C MET A 1 -2.87 -3.07 -22.17
N PRO A 2 -3.06 -2.01 -22.96
CA PRO A 2 -2.92 -0.63 -22.48
C PRO A 2 -4.04 -0.28 -21.48
N VAL A 3 -3.75 0.64 -20.55
CA VAL A 3 -4.70 1.11 -19.51
C VAL A 3 -6.01 1.60 -20.11
N ASP A 4 -5.92 2.36 -21.21
CA ASP A 4 -7.09 2.90 -21.90
C ASP A 4 -8.08 1.81 -22.34
N ALA A 5 -7.56 0.72 -22.92
CA ALA A 5 -8.39 -0.41 -23.34
C ALA A 5 -9.03 -1.14 -22.15
N LEU A 6 -8.28 -1.31 -21.06
CA LEU A 6 -8.79 -1.93 -19.82
C LEU A 6 -9.94 -1.11 -19.22
N VAL A 7 -9.78 0.21 -19.14
CA VAL A 7 -10.82 1.12 -18.63
C VAL A 7 -12.07 1.07 -19.51
N ASN A 8 -11.91 1.12 -20.83
CA ASN A 8 -13.04 1.05 -21.76
C ASN A 8 -13.81 -0.26 -21.63
N GLU A 9 -13.12 -1.39 -21.49
CA GLU A 9 -13.78 -2.69 -21.24
C GLU A 9 -14.50 -2.71 -19.89
N LEU A 10 -13.87 -2.23 -18.83
CA LEU A 10 -14.46 -2.15 -17.49
C LEU A 10 -15.76 -1.34 -17.46
N ILE A 11 -15.78 -0.18 -18.13
CA ILE A 11 -16.97 0.66 -18.25
C ILE A 11 -18.04 -0.04 -19.11
N ALA A 12 -17.64 -0.73 -20.18
CA ALA A 12 -18.56 -1.44 -21.06
C ALA A 12 -19.27 -2.63 -20.40
N LEU A 13 -18.72 -3.20 -19.32
CA LEU A 13 -19.39 -4.23 -18.53
C LEU A 13 -20.69 -3.71 -17.89
N GLY A 14 -20.79 -2.40 -17.65
CA GLY A 14 -22.00 -1.76 -17.10
C GLY A 14 -22.34 -2.18 -15.66
N THR A 15 -21.42 -2.86 -14.97
CA THR A 15 -21.61 -3.37 -13.60
C THR A 15 -21.08 -2.45 -12.51
N LEU A 16 -20.34 -1.41 -12.91
CA LEU A 16 -19.68 -0.46 -12.01
C LEU A 16 -20.62 0.70 -11.68
N ASP A 17 -20.55 1.20 -10.45
CA ASP A 17 -21.28 2.39 -10.06
C ASP A 17 -20.66 3.66 -10.67
N GLU A 18 -21.42 4.75 -10.66
CA GLU A 18 -21.03 6.03 -11.27
C GLU A 18 -19.73 6.61 -10.66
N THR A 19 -19.50 6.41 -9.37
CA THR A 19 -18.28 6.89 -8.70
C THR A 19 -17.06 6.15 -9.21
N THR A 20 -17.16 4.81 -9.29
CA THR A 20 -16.09 3.98 -9.84
C THR A 20 -15.82 4.32 -11.31
N VAL A 21 -16.87 4.56 -12.12
CA VAL A 21 -16.71 4.98 -13.51
C VAL A 21 -16.01 6.34 -13.61
N ALA A 22 -16.36 7.30 -12.76
CA ALA A 22 -15.72 8.61 -12.74
C ALA A 22 -14.24 8.53 -12.37
N ASP A 23 -13.89 7.71 -11.38
CA ASP A 23 -12.48 7.51 -10.98
C ASP A 23 -11.67 6.80 -12.07
N LEU A 24 -12.22 5.76 -12.70
CA LEU A 24 -11.57 5.10 -13.83
C LEU A 24 -11.29 6.05 -15.00
N ARG A 25 -12.21 6.99 -15.29
CA ARG A 25 -12.00 8.03 -16.32
C ARG A 25 -10.94 9.05 -15.93
N ARG A 26 -10.85 9.41 -14.64
CA ARG A 26 -9.75 10.23 -14.13
C ARG A 26 -8.41 9.51 -14.33
N MET A 27 -8.30 8.26 -13.90
CA MET A 27 -7.08 7.45 -14.08
C MET A 27 -6.72 7.28 -15.57
N GLN A 28 -7.70 7.08 -16.46
CA GLN A 28 -7.48 7.04 -17.91
C GLN A 28 -6.86 8.35 -18.43
N SER A 29 -7.32 9.49 -17.91
CA SER A 29 -6.80 10.81 -18.29
C SER A 29 -5.38 11.02 -17.75
N ASP A 30 -5.13 10.65 -16.50
CA ASP A 30 -3.79 10.69 -15.90
C ASP A 30 -2.81 9.77 -16.65
N ALA A 31 -3.28 8.61 -17.15
CA ALA A 31 -2.49 7.71 -17.98
C ALA A 31 -2.11 8.33 -19.33
N ALA A 32 -3.05 9.01 -20.00
CA ALA A 32 -2.81 9.69 -21.27
C ALA A 32 -1.78 10.83 -21.14
N GLU A 33 -1.69 11.43 -19.96
CA GLU A 33 -0.73 12.48 -19.64
C GLU A 33 0.59 11.94 -19.05
N GLY A 34 0.72 10.62 -18.88
CA GLY A 34 1.90 10.00 -18.27
C GLY A 34 2.07 10.31 -16.78
N ARG A 35 0.98 10.64 -16.09
CA ARG A 35 0.92 10.99 -14.66
C ARG A 35 0.24 9.92 -13.80
N LEU A 36 -0.11 8.76 -14.37
CA LEU A 36 -0.77 7.68 -13.64
C LEU A 36 0.15 7.10 -12.57
N ASP A 37 -0.39 6.93 -11.37
CA ASP A 37 0.32 6.27 -10.28
C ASP A 37 0.44 4.75 -10.56
N PRO A 38 1.60 4.11 -10.27
CA PRO A 38 1.76 2.67 -10.40
C PRO A 38 0.70 1.84 -9.67
N ASP A 39 0.21 2.30 -8.51
CA ASP A 39 -0.83 1.61 -7.75
C ASP A 39 -2.19 1.72 -8.45
N ASP A 40 -2.51 2.86 -9.06
CA ASP A 40 -3.71 3.05 -9.88
C ASP A 40 -3.68 2.11 -11.10
N GLU A 41 -2.52 1.99 -11.76
CA GLU A 41 -2.32 1.07 -12.87
C GLU A 41 -2.51 -0.40 -12.44
N GLY A 42 -1.98 -0.76 -11.27
CA GLY A 42 -2.16 -2.08 -10.66
C GLY A 42 -3.63 -2.36 -10.33
N TYR A 43 -4.32 -1.39 -9.75
CA TYR A 43 -5.74 -1.47 -9.43
C TYR A 43 -6.60 -1.74 -10.67
N ILE A 44 -6.41 -1.00 -11.76
CA ILE A 44 -7.17 -1.16 -13.01
C ILE A 44 -7.01 -2.58 -13.57
N ARG A 45 -5.77 -3.11 -13.59
CA ARG A 45 -5.51 -4.46 -14.08
C ARG A 45 -6.14 -5.53 -13.19
N ALA A 46 -6.02 -5.37 -11.87
CA ALA A 46 -6.62 -6.31 -10.93
C ALA A 46 -8.16 -6.32 -11.02
N LEU A 47 -8.77 -5.14 -11.15
CA LEU A 47 -10.21 -5.00 -11.33
C LEU A 47 -10.68 -5.65 -12.64
N HIS A 48 -9.97 -5.41 -13.73
CA HIS A 48 -10.26 -6.04 -15.03
C HIS A 48 -10.19 -7.56 -14.97
N ALA A 49 -9.11 -8.11 -14.42
CA ALA A 49 -8.95 -9.55 -14.28
C ALA A 49 -10.06 -10.17 -13.41
N ARG A 50 -10.43 -9.50 -12.32
CA ARG A 50 -11.51 -9.94 -11.42
C ARG A 50 -12.87 -10.00 -12.12
N LEU A 51 -13.21 -9.00 -12.94
CA LEU A 51 -14.53 -8.92 -13.57
C LEU A 51 -14.63 -9.73 -14.86
N THR A 52 -13.53 -9.93 -15.57
CA THR A 52 -13.50 -10.70 -16.82
C THR A 52 -13.08 -12.16 -16.63
N ASN A 53 -12.74 -12.56 -15.41
CA ASN A 53 -12.16 -13.86 -15.07
C ASN A 53 -10.88 -14.16 -15.88
N ALA A 54 -10.17 -13.11 -16.30
CA ALA A 54 -8.86 -13.22 -16.91
C ALA A 54 -7.79 -13.55 -15.85
N PRO A 55 -6.62 -14.08 -16.25
CA PRO A 55 -5.53 -14.32 -15.31
C PRO A 55 -5.15 -13.01 -14.61
N ALA A 56 -5.17 -13.02 -13.27
CA ALA A 56 -4.71 -11.88 -12.50
C ALA A 56 -3.22 -11.65 -12.77
N PRO A 57 -2.78 -10.38 -12.90
CA PRO A 57 -1.36 -10.09 -12.97
C PRO A 57 -0.67 -10.59 -11.70
N GLU A 58 0.55 -11.13 -11.85
CA GLU A 58 1.36 -11.48 -10.68
C GLU A 58 1.59 -10.21 -9.85
N PRO A 59 1.39 -10.28 -8.52
CA PRO A 59 1.66 -9.14 -7.66
C PRO A 59 3.13 -8.76 -7.82
N VAL A 60 3.37 -7.51 -8.22
CA VAL A 60 4.73 -6.99 -8.28
C VAL A 60 5.17 -6.87 -6.82
N GLU A 61 6.15 -7.67 -6.41
CA GLU A 61 6.76 -7.51 -5.09
C GLU A 61 7.40 -6.12 -5.05
N ALA A 62 6.73 -5.18 -4.38
CA ALA A 62 7.29 -3.86 -4.14
C ALA A 62 8.55 -4.03 -3.28
N GLU A 63 9.65 -3.43 -3.69
CA GLU A 63 10.86 -3.41 -2.86
C GLU A 63 10.50 -2.82 -1.49
N PRO A 64 11.00 -3.42 -0.38
CA PRO A 64 10.65 -2.95 0.95
C PRO A 64 11.07 -1.49 1.11
N VAL A 65 10.08 -0.62 1.36
CA VAL A 65 10.29 0.80 1.61
C VAL A 65 11.22 0.95 2.80
N ARG A 66 12.35 1.64 2.58
CA ARG A 66 13.30 1.97 3.64
C ARG A 66 12.98 3.37 4.18
N LEU A 67 12.68 3.45 5.48
CA LEU A 67 12.52 4.69 6.23
C LEU A 67 13.82 4.94 7.00
N ASP A 68 14.52 6.03 6.68
CA ASP A 68 15.85 6.35 7.25
C ASP A 68 16.88 5.21 7.07
N GLY A 69 16.83 4.53 5.93
CA GLY A 69 17.72 3.41 5.62
C GLY A 69 17.34 2.09 6.27
N LEU A 70 16.28 2.05 7.09
CA LEU A 70 15.78 0.85 7.76
C LEU A 70 14.45 0.40 7.16
N THR A 71 14.26 -0.90 7.06
CA THR A 71 12.99 -1.54 6.74
C THR A 71 12.00 -1.42 7.91
N LEU A 72 10.72 -1.65 7.63
CA LEU A 72 9.68 -1.70 8.68
C LEU A 72 9.98 -2.75 9.76
N ALA A 73 10.54 -3.91 9.38
CA ALA A 73 10.92 -4.95 10.32
C ALA A 73 12.04 -4.49 11.26
N GLU A 74 13.08 -3.82 10.73
CA GLU A 74 14.17 -3.25 11.53
C GLU A 74 13.68 -2.15 12.48
N TRP A 75 12.74 -1.32 12.03
CA TRP A 75 12.10 -0.31 12.89
C TRP A 75 11.30 -0.94 14.03
N ARG A 76 10.54 -2.00 13.77
CA ARG A 76 9.81 -2.75 14.80
C ARG A 76 10.77 -3.31 15.84
N ASP A 77 11.85 -3.95 15.38
CA ASP A 77 12.81 -4.59 16.28
C ASP A 77 13.53 -3.55 17.16
N ARG A 78 13.85 -2.38 16.59
CA ARG A 78 14.38 -1.22 17.36
C ARG A 78 13.39 -0.70 18.39
N ALA A 79 12.11 -0.58 18.04
CA ALA A 79 11.07 -0.12 18.96
C ALA A 79 10.93 -1.09 20.15
N LEU A 80 10.90 -2.39 19.88
CA LEU A 80 10.83 -3.43 20.93
C LEU A 80 12.04 -3.38 21.88
N ALA A 81 13.24 -3.19 21.34
CA ALA A 81 14.45 -3.04 22.16
C ALA A 81 14.38 -1.79 23.05
N ALA A 82 13.95 -0.65 22.50
CA ALA A 82 13.80 0.59 23.26
C ALA A 82 12.72 0.47 24.37
N GLU A 83 11.62 -0.24 24.10
CA GLU A 83 10.59 -0.52 25.11
C GLU A 83 11.13 -1.40 26.26
N ALA A 84 11.94 -2.42 25.94
CA ALA A 84 12.58 -3.26 26.93
C ALA A 84 13.57 -2.48 27.82
N ASP A 85 14.40 -1.63 27.20
CA ASP A 85 15.34 -0.77 27.91
C ASP A 85 14.62 0.23 28.83
N ALA A 86 13.54 0.86 28.35
CA ALA A 86 12.72 1.76 29.14
C ALA A 86 12.05 1.05 30.33
N ALA A 87 11.58 -0.18 30.14
CA ALA A 87 11.02 -0.99 31.22
C ALA A 87 12.07 -1.31 32.30
N ASN A 88 13.29 -1.67 31.89
CA ASN A 88 14.40 -1.95 32.79
C ASN A 88 14.82 -0.69 33.59
N LEU A 89 14.96 0.46 32.91
CA LEU A 89 15.26 1.74 33.56
C LEU A 89 14.20 2.13 34.61
N ARG A 90 12.92 1.93 34.27
CA ARG A 90 11.81 2.20 35.20
C ARG A 90 11.86 1.30 36.43
N ASP A 91 12.19 0.02 36.25
CA ASP A 91 12.33 -0.95 37.34
C ASP A 91 13.51 -0.62 38.27
N GLN A 92 14.65 -0.23 37.69
CA GLN A 92 15.82 0.24 38.45
C GLN A 92 15.49 1.49 39.28
N LEU A 93 14.80 2.47 38.71
CA LEU A 93 14.38 3.67 39.43
C LEU A 93 13.35 3.36 40.53
N ALA A 94 12.44 2.42 40.31
CA ALA A 94 11.48 1.97 41.31
C ALA A 94 12.16 1.25 42.49
N THR A 95 13.22 0.48 42.20
CA THR A 95 13.97 -0.29 43.21
C THR A 95 14.95 0.58 44.00
N GLN A 96 15.30 1.78 43.52
CA GLN A 96 16.17 2.76 44.20
C GLN A 96 15.42 3.87 44.97
N GLY A 97 14.12 3.69 45.28
CA GLY A 97 13.35 4.58 46.17
C GLY A 97 13.99 4.74 47.57
N PRO A 98 13.81 5.89 48.23
CA PRO A 98 14.75 6.42 49.22
C PRO A 98 14.96 5.50 50.43
N ALA A 99 16.21 5.35 50.84
CA ALA A 99 16.58 4.70 52.09
C ALA A 99 15.82 5.34 53.28
N PRO A 100 15.37 4.54 54.27
CA PRO A 100 14.59 5.02 55.41
C PRO A 100 15.32 6.06 56.28
#